data_AF-A0A235IFK2-F1
#
_entry.id   AF-A0A235IFK2-F1
#
_cell.length_a   1.000
_cell.length_b   1.000
_cell.length_c   1.000
_cell.angle_alpha   90.00
_cell.angle_beta   90.00
_cell.angle_gamma   90.00
#
_symmetry.space_group_name_H-M   'P 1'
#
loop_
_entity.id
_entity.type
_entity.pdbx_description
1 polymer ?
#
loop_
_entity_poly.entity_id
_entity_poly.type
_entity_poly.pdbx_seq_one_letter_code
_entity_poly.pdbx_strand_id
1 'polypeptide(L)'
;MLTAAKTLSGLMGLCIGDALGVPVEFTSRAERVKSPVTSMLGYGTWDVPAGTWSDDSSLTFCLAECLCEGFSLDAIANSFWRWYHESYWTAQGEVFDIGNTTFLAIVNWKQGTLPVKAGGSSENSNGNGSLMRILPMAYCHKSLSLDELIARVHQVSSITHAHLRSQIACGIYISIAVALLEGADPQTAYLQGLQDIQTIYSVQEFLLEKPHFGRVFSGEIAKIRVEEINSGGYVIDTLESSLWCLLNSSSYSEAVLKAVNLGGDTDTTAAVTGGLAGIYYGVENIPQQWLNQIARKQDIINLAERFARAVYS
;
A
#
# COMPACT_ATOMS: atom_id res chain seq x y z
N MET A 1 22.26 -11.66 -0.37
CA MET A 1 21.45 -12.83 0.04
C MET A 1 20.33 -12.40 1.00
N LEU A 2 19.42 -11.51 0.55
CA LEU A 2 18.34 -10.94 1.38
C LEU A 2 17.04 -10.66 0.58
N THR A 3 16.87 -11.27 -0.58
CA THR A 3 15.73 -10.99 -1.48
C THR A 3 14.40 -11.54 -0.94
N ALA A 4 14.38 -12.81 -0.55
CA ALA A 4 13.19 -13.44 0.07
C ALA A 4 12.80 -12.79 1.41
N ALA A 5 13.80 -12.43 2.22
CA ALA A 5 13.57 -11.73 3.48
C ALA A 5 12.93 -10.35 3.24
N LYS A 6 13.41 -9.58 2.27
CA LYS A 6 12.86 -8.24 1.95
C LYS A 6 11.45 -8.32 1.37
N THR A 7 11.17 -9.31 0.52
CA THR A 7 9.80 -9.56 0.02
C THR A 7 8.85 -9.91 1.15
N LEU A 8 9.23 -10.85 2.03
CA LEU A 8 8.43 -11.18 3.21
C LEU A 8 8.25 -9.97 4.12
N SER A 9 9.31 -9.18 4.33
CA SER A 9 9.26 -8.05 5.25
C SER A 9 8.30 -6.96 4.79
N GLY A 10 8.28 -6.60 3.50
CA GLY A 10 7.30 -5.63 3.00
C GLY A 10 5.89 -6.17 2.95
N LEU A 11 5.68 -7.40 2.46
CA LEU A 11 4.34 -8.00 2.39
C LEU A 11 3.72 -8.25 3.76
N MET A 12 4.48 -8.81 4.70
CA MET A 12 4.03 -9.03 6.08
C MET A 12 3.91 -7.72 6.85
N GLY A 13 4.81 -6.77 6.58
CA GLY A 13 4.78 -5.43 7.17
C GLY A 13 3.54 -4.64 6.77
N LEU A 14 3.14 -4.72 5.50
CA LEU A 14 1.87 -4.16 5.02
C LEU A 14 0.68 -4.84 5.69
N CYS A 15 0.66 -6.17 5.69
CA CYS A 15 -0.44 -6.97 6.24
C CYS A 15 -0.69 -6.76 7.74
N ILE A 16 0.37 -6.58 8.52
CA ILE A 16 0.24 -6.26 9.94
C ILE A 16 -0.26 -4.83 10.16
N GLY A 17 0.16 -3.88 9.32
CA GLY A 17 -0.36 -2.51 9.36
C GLY A 17 -1.87 -2.48 9.14
N ASP A 18 -2.31 -3.10 8.04
CA ASP A 18 -3.72 -3.34 7.71
C ASP A 18 -4.47 -3.95 8.91
N ALA A 19 -4.08 -5.14 9.36
CA ALA A 19 -4.79 -5.86 10.43
C ALA A 19 -4.84 -5.09 11.77
N LEU A 20 -3.87 -4.21 12.06
CA LEU A 20 -3.90 -3.35 13.24
C LEU A 20 -4.91 -2.20 13.11
N GLY A 21 -5.15 -1.71 11.89
CA GLY A 21 -6.07 -0.62 11.61
C GLY A 21 -7.53 -1.06 11.47
N VAL A 22 -7.80 -2.24 10.92
CA VAL A 22 -9.16 -2.76 10.65
C VAL A 22 -10.14 -2.60 11.83
N PRO A 23 -9.78 -2.95 13.08
CA PRO A 23 -10.67 -2.81 14.24
C PRO A 23 -11.16 -1.39 14.54
N VAL A 24 -10.38 -0.37 14.13
CA VAL A 24 -10.57 1.03 14.53
C VAL A 24 -10.73 1.98 13.35
N GLU A 25 -11.00 1.41 12.17
CA GLU A 25 -11.26 2.17 10.97
C GLU A 25 -12.43 3.15 11.17
N PHE A 26 -12.29 4.33 10.57
CA PHE A 26 -13.19 5.48 10.66
C PHE A 26 -13.27 6.16 12.03
N THR A 27 -12.55 5.68 13.04
CA THR A 27 -12.50 6.37 14.33
C THR A 27 -11.70 7.67 14.23
N SER A 28 -12.13 8.73 14.89
CA SER A 28 -11.45 10.01 14.82
C SER A 28 -10.10 9.98 15.55
N ARG A 29 -9.20 10.89 15.17
CA ARG A 29 -7.94 11.12 15.92
C ARG A 29 -8.18 11.37 17.40
N ALA A 30 -9.20 12.15 17.73
CA ALA A 30 -9.52 12.48 19.12
C ALA A 30 -9.91 11.23 19.93
N GLU A 31 -10.58 10.26 19.29
CA GLU A 31 -10.85 8.96 19.90
C GLU A 31 -9.59 8.13 20.04
N ARG A 32 -8.72 8.08 19.02
CA ARG A 32 -7.44 7.35 19.10
C ARG A 32 -6.48 7.92 20.15
N VAL A 33 -6.46 9.24 20.36
CA VAL A 33 -5.68 9.85 21.46
C VAL A 33 -6.20 9.41 22.84
N LYS A 34 -7.52 9.26 22.99
CA LYS A 34 -8.14 8.80 24.25
C LYS A 34 -8.00 7.30 24.47
N SER A 35 -8.01 6.51 23.39
CA SER A 35 -7.93 5.05 23.41
C SER A 35 -6.98 4.58 22.30
N PRO A 36 -5.66 4.72 22.50
CA PRO A 36 -4.70 4.39 21.47
C PRO A 36 -4.62 2.88 21.25
N VAL A 37 -4.49 2.47 20.00
CA VAL A 37 -4.11 1.11 19.64
C VAL A 37 -2.66 0.90 20.06
N THR A 38 -2.42 -0.17 20.81
CA THR A 38 -1.08 -0.55 21.32
C THR A 38 -0.74 -2.01 21.01
N SER A 39 -1.72 -2.79 20.57
CA SER A 39 -1.59 -4.20 20.25
C SER A 39 -2.61 -4.59 19.19
N MET A 40 -2.48 -5.81 18.64
CA MET A 40 -3.44 -6.37 17.69
C MET A 40 -4.79 -6.56 18.37
N LEU A 41 -5.78 -5.79 17.93
CA LEU A 41 -7.15 -5.89 18.39
C LEU A 41 -7.95 -6.73 17.39
N GLY A 42 -9.09 -7.23 17.85
CA GLY A 42 -10.12 -7.80 17.00
C GLY A 42 -11.44 -7.14 17.33
N TYR A 43 -12.42 -7.41 16.48
CA TYR A 43 -13.75 -6.83 16.49
C TYR A 43 -13.69 -5.31 16.33
N GLY A 44 -14.83 -4.61 16.37
CA GLY A 44 -14.88 -3.17 16.10
C GLY A 44 -15.62 -2.90 14.80
N THR A 45 -15.06 -2.07 13.92
CA THR A 45 -15.75 -1.58 12.71
C THR A 45 -16.41 -2.68 11.89
N TRP A 46 -15.69 -3.78 11.64
CA TRP A 46 -16.15 -4.90 10.81
C TRP A 46 -16.51 -6.17 11.58
N ASP A 47 -16.44 -6.16 12.92
CA ASP A 47 -16.73 -7.31 13.79
C ASP A 47 -15.95 -8.61 13.46
N VAL A 48 -14.71 -8.47 12.98
CA VAL A 48 -13.83 -9.60 12.60
C VAL A 48 -12.78 -9.94 13.66
N PRO A 49 -12.33 -11.20 13.82
CA PRO A 49 -11.32 -11.56 14.82
C PRO A 49 -9.98 -10.85 14.66
N ALA A 50 -9.18 -10.79 15.74
CA ALA A 50 -7.86 -10.17 15.73
C ALA A 50 -6.92 -10.81 14.69
N GLY A 51 -6.11 -9.98 14.03
CA GLY A 51 -5.19 -10.42 12.97
C GLY A 51 -5.86 -10.67 11.61
N THR A 52 -7.15 -10.32 11.47
CA THR A 52 -7.85 -10.27 10.18
C THR A 52 -7.43 -8.99 9.45
N TRP A 53 -7.01 -9.14 8.20
CA TRP A 53 -6.62 -8.07 7.28
C TRP A 53 -7.71 -7.87 6.19
N SER A 54 -7.78 -6.67 5.59
CA SER A 54 -8.85 -6.19 4.70
C SER A 54 -8.53 -6.35 3.20
N ASP A 55 -9.16 -5.53 2.36
CA ASP A 55 -8.94 -5.50 0.92
C ASP A 55 -7.55 -4.97 0.53
N ASP A 56 -6.93 -4.15 1.38
CA ASP A 56 -5.52 -3.73 1.31
C ASP A 56 -4.58 -4.91 1.07
N SER A 57 -4.52 -5.84 2.03
CA SER A 57 -3.70 -7.04 1.94
C SER A 57 -4.22 -7.99 0.87
N SER A 58 -5.54 -8.17 0.76
CA SER A 58 -6.13 -9.08 -0.22
C SER A 58 -5.67 -8.76 -1.64
N LEU A 59 -5.78 -7.49 -2.03
CA LEU A 59 -5.45 -7.02 -3.36
C LEU A 59 -3.92 -6.90 -3.57
N THR A 60 -3.17 -6.63 -2.50
CA THR A 60 -1.70 -6.74 -2.50
C THR A 60 -1.25 -8.16 -2.84
N PHE A 61 -1.83 -9.17 -2.18
CA PHE A 61 -1.47 -10.57 -2.40
C PHE A 61 -1.93 -11.07 -3.77
N CYS A 62 -3.09 -10.62 -4.25
CA CYS A 62 -3.51 -10.85 -5.63
C CYS A 62 -2.48 -10.35 -6.64
N LEU A 63 -1.98 -9.11 -6.46
CA LEU A 63 -0.95 -8.55 -7.32
C LEU A 63 0.37 -9.34 -7.25
N ALA A 64 0.87 -9.63 -6.04
CA ALA A 64 2.10 -10.39 -5.85
C ALA A 64 2.00 -11.81 -6.45
N GLU A 65 0.85 -12.47 -6.29
CA GLU A 65 0.58 -13.79 -6.89
C GLU A 65 0.65 -13.73 -8.41
N CYS A 66 -0.01 -12.76 -9.05
CA CYS A 66 0.06 -12.60 -10.50
C CYS A 66 1.49 -12.35 -10.98
N LEU A 67 2.25 -11.52 -10.28
CA LEU A 67 3.64 -11.23 -10.64
C LEU A 67 4.57 -12.46 -10.52
N CYS A 68 4.20 -13.49 -9.73
CA CYS A 68 4.93 -14.76 -9.73
C CYS A 68 4.93 -15.45 -11.10
N GLU A 69 3.84 -15.29 -11.87
CA GLU A 69 3.65 -15.86 -13.20
C GLU A 69 4.00 -14.86 -14.33
N GLY A 70 4.45 -13.66 -13.97
CA GLY A 70 4.79 -12.58 -14.88
C GLY A 70 3.75 -11.47 -14.97
N PHE A 71 4.15 -10.32 -15.51
CA PHE A 71 3.30 -9.13 -15.59
C PHE A 71 2.21 -9.29 -16.65
N SER A 72 0.95 -9.31 -16.22
CA SER A 72 -0.23 -9.30 -17.10
C SER A 72 -1.38 -8.53 -16.44
N LEU A 73 -1.83 -7.46 -17.10
CA LEU A 73 -2.92 -6.63 -16.57
C LEU A 73 -4.25 -7.38 -16.54
N ASP A 74 -4.52 -8.25 -17.51
CA ASP A 74 -5.72 -9.10 -17.51
C ASP A 74 -5.66 -10.13 -16.38
N ALA A 75 -4.49 -10.72 -16.09
CA ALA A 75 -4.35 -11.63 -14.97
C ALA A 75 -4.57 -10.92 -13.63
N ILE A 76 -4.01 -9.72 -13.46
CA ILE A 76 -4.18 -8.90 -12.26
C ILE A 76 -5.66 -8.50 -12.10
N ALA A 77 -6.30 -7.97 -13.14
CA ALA A 77 -7.72 -7.61 -13.08
C ALA A 77 -8.61 -8.84 -12.78
N ASN A 78 -8.32 -9.99 -13.39
CA ASN A 78 -9.01 -11.24 -13.10
C ASN A 78 -8.80 -11.70 -11.64
N SER A 79 -7.61 -11.51 -11.08
CA SER A 79 -7.36 -11.85 -9.67
C SER A 79 -8.21 -11.01 -8.71
N PHE A 80 -8.45 -9.73 -9.01
CA PHE A 80 -9.33 -8.88 -8.22
C PHE A 80 -10.80 -9.31 -8.35
N TRP A 81 -11.23 -9.73 -9.55
CA TRP A 81 -12.54 -10.36 -9.73
C TRP A 81 -12.68 -11.64 -8.90
N ARG A 82 -11.65 -12.51 -8.89
CA ARG A 82 -11.65 -13.73 -8.08
C ARG A 82 -11.65 -13.44 -6.58
N TRP A 83 -10.95 -12.40 -6.13
CA TRP A 83 -11.03 -11.96 -4.75
C TRP A 83 -12.47 -11.61 -4.39
N TYR A 84 -13.09 -10.72 -5.16
CA TYR A 84 -14.45 -10.26 -4.91
C TYR A 84 -15.50 -11.39 -5.01
N HIS A 85 -15.39 -12.28 -6.02
CA HIS A 85 -16.43 -13.26 -6.35
C HIS A 85 -16.21 -14.64 -5.73
N GLU A 86 -14.96 -15.04 -5.49
CA GLU A 86 -14.57 -16.38 -5.02
C GLU A 86 -13.89 -16.34 -3.64
N SER A 87 -13.88 -15.18 -2.97
CA SER A 87 -13.15 -14.95 -1.71
C SER A 87 -11.64 -15.29 -1.81
N TYR A 88 -11.08 -15.21 -3.02
CA TYR A 88 -9.67 -15.51 -3.26
C TYR A 88 -8.78 -14.51 -2.53
N TRP A 89 -7.75 -14.98 -1.81
CA TRP A 89 -6.93 -14.10 -0.97
C TRP A 89 -7.73 -13.28 0.04
N THR A 90 -8.79 -13.82 0.64
CA THR A 90 -9.39 -13.24 1.85
C THR A 90 -8.75 -13.81 3.11
N ALA A 91 -8.82 -13.07 4.22
CA ALA A 91 -8.31 -13.49 5.51
C ALA A 91 -9.13 -14.64 6.13
N GLN A 92 -10.46 -14.55 6.03
CA GLN A 92 -11.41 -15.44 6.72
C GLN A 92 -12.39 -16.16 5.77
N GLY A 93 -12.16 -16.13 4.46
CA GLY A 93 -13.06 -16.74 3.47
C GLY A 93 -14.24 -15.85 3.06
N GLU A 94 -14.29 -14.61 3.54
CA GLU A 94 -15.33 -13.63 3.22
C GLU A 94 -14.69 -12.31 2.79
N VAL A 95 -15.32 -11.63 1.83
CA VAL A 95 -14.94 -10.30 1.35
C VAL A 95 -15.66 -9.26 2.20
N PHE A 96 -14.90 -8.29 2.72
CA PHE A 96 -15.42 -7.08 3.32
C PHE A 96 -14.58 -5.89 2.84
N ASP A 97 -14.97 -4.68 3.23
CA ASP A 97 -14.23 -3.44 3.01
C ASP A 97 -13.99 -2.98 1.57
N ILE A 98 -14.68 -3.55 0.59
CA ILE A 98 -14.48 -3.13 -0.79
C ILE A 98 -14.93 -1.68 -1.03
N GLY A 99 -13.98 -0.80 -1.34
CA GLY A 99 -14.27 0.57 -1.74
C GLY A 99 -15.06 0.66 -3.06
N ASN A 100 -15.99 1.62 -3.15
CA ASN A 100 -16.88 1.79 -4.31
C ASN A 100 -16.14 1.92 -5.65
N THR A 101 -15.03 2.67 -5.69
CA THR A 101 -14.22 2.84 -6.91
C THR A 101 -13.61 1.51 -7.37
N THR A 102 -13.12 0.70 -6.42
CA THR A 102 -12.59 -0.65 -6.71
C THR A 102 -13.69 -1.57 -7.20
N PHE A 103 -14.84 -1.61 -6.52
CA PHE A 103 -15.99 -2.42 -6.93
C PHE A 103 -16.44 -2.09 -8.36
N LEU A 104 -16.68 -0.81 -8.66
CA LEU A 104 -17.12 -0.37 -9.98
C LEU A 104 -16.12 -0.75 -11.08
N ALA A 105 -14.83 -0.63 -10.81
CA ALA A 105 -13.80 -0.98 -11.77
C ALA A 105 -13.73 -2.50 -12.06
N ILE A 106 -13.86 -3.33 -11.01
CA ILE A 106 -13.95 -4.79 -11.16
C ILE A 106 -15.14 -5.16 -12.05
N VAL A 107 -16.30 -4.53 -11.84
CA VAL A 107 -17.50 -4.72 -12.67
C VAL A 107 -17.28 -4.25 -14.11
N ASN A 108 -16.70 -3.06 -14.31
CA ASN A 108 -16.39 -2.51 -15.63
C ASN A 108 -15.50 -3.45 -16.45
N TRP A 109 -14.45 -3.99 -15.84
CA TRP A 109 -13.56 -4.97 -16.47
C TRP A 109 -14.34 -6.24 -16.84
N LYS A 110 -15.14 -6.76 -15.92
CA LYS A 110 -15.94 -7.98 -16.16
C LYS A 110 -16.95 -7.81 -17.31
N GLN A 111 -17.42 -6.58 -17.54
CA GLN A 111 -18.30 -6.21 -18.66
C GLN A 111 -17.54 -5.98 -19.99
N GLY A 112 -16.21 -6.18 -20.03
CA GLY A 112 -15.41 -6.12 -21.24
C GLY A 112 -14.55 -4.85 -21.40
N THR A 113 -14.48 -3.99 -20.39
CA THR A 113 -13.57 -2.83 -20.42
C THR A 113 -12.12 -3.30 -20.25
N LEU A 114 -11.21 -2.78 -21.07
CA LEU A 114 -9.78 -3.07 -20.94
C LEU A 114 -9.28 -2.68 -19.54
N PRO A 115 -8.37 -3.46 -18.90
CA PRO A 115 -7.89 -3.18 -17.55
C PRO A 115 -7.47 -1.72 -17.31
N VAL A 116 -6.65 -1.14 -18.21
CA VAL A 116 -6.15 0.24 -18.08
C VAL A 116 -7.22 1.34 -18.18
N LYS A 117 -8.46 0.98 -18.56
CA LYS A 117 -9.61 1.89 -18.67
C LYS A 117 -10.74 1.54 -17.71
N ALA A 118 -10.59 0.48 -16.92
CA ALA A 118 -11.65 0.01 -16.03
C ALA A 118 -11.79 0.91 -14.79
N GLY A 119 -10.68 1.48 -14.34
CA GLY A 119 -10.63 2.34 -13.16
C GLY A 119 -11.23 3.73 -13.35
N GLY A 120 -11.68 4.32 -12.24
CA GLY A 120 -12.22 5.67 -12.23
C GLY A 120 -11.14 6.71 -12.58
N SER A 121 -11.45 7.61 -13.51
CA SER A 121 -10.52 8.63 -14.01
C SER A 121 -10.96 10.06 -13.70
N SER A 122 -11.96 10.24 -12.83
CA SER A 122 -12.44 11.57 -12.39
C SER A 122 -11.78 11.98 -11.08
N GLU A 123 -11.80 13.27 -10.76
CA GLU A 123 -11.25 13.77 -9.49
C GLU A 123 -11.88 13.10 -8.25
N ASN A 124 -13.17 12.77 -8.33
CA ASN A 124 -13.92 12.07 -7.28
C ASN A 124 -13.55 10.58 -7.15
N SER A 125 -12.69 10.06 -8.02
CA SER A 125 -12.23 8.67 -8.00
C SER A 125 -10.86 8.51 -7.33
N ASN A 126 -10.29 9.56 -6.71
CA ASN A 126 -8.95 9.53 -6.10
C ASN A 126 -8.93 8.94 -4.68
N GLY A 127 -9.61 7.80 -4.51
CA GLY A 127 -9.42 6.96 -3.34
C GLY A 127 -8.00 6.38 -3.27
N ASN A 128 -7.59 5.94 -2.09
CA ASN A 128 -6.30 5.29 -1.83
C ASN A 128 -6.22 3.81 -2.28
N GLY A 129 -7.31 3.24 -2.82
CA GLY A 129 -7.44 1.82 -3.15
C GLY A 129 -6.45 1.26 -4.18
N SER A 130 -5.76 2.10 -4.96
CA SER A 130 -4.60 1.64 -5.76
C SER A 130 -3.27 1.73 -5.01
N LEU A 131 -3.06 2.80 -4.22
CA LEU A 131 -1.84 3.02 -3.45
C LEU A 131 -1.65 1.93 -2.40
N MET A 132 -2.72 1.53 -1.73
CA MET A 132 -2.68 0.54 -0.65
C MET A 132 -2.08 -0.81 -1.04
N ARG A 133 -2.19 -1.16 -2.34
CA ARG A 133 -1.83 -2.48 -2.85
C ARG A 133 -0.66 -2.53 -3.81
N ILE A 134 -0.03 -1.39 -4.08
CA ILE A 134 0.91 -1.28 -5.20
C ILE A 134 2.31 -1.81 -4.88
N LEU A 135 2.64 -1.97 -3.59
CA LEU A 135 3.96 -2.35 -3.08
C LEU A 135 4.66 -3.50 -3.84
N PRO A 136 3.99 -4.60 -4.24
CA PRO A 136 4.63 -5.69 -4.99
C PRO A 136 5.40 -5.20 -6.23
N MET A 137 4.95 -4.13 -6.89
CA MET A 137 5.65 -3.60 -8.06
C MET A 137 7.09 -3.16 -7.74
N ALA A 138 7.39 -2.68 -6.53
CA ALA A 138 8.72 -2.21 -6.16
C ALA A 138 9.77 -3.33 -6.27
N TYR A 139 9.39 -4.58 -6.05
CA TYR A 139 10.30 -5.72 -6.11
C TYR A 139 10.73 -6.07 -7.55
N CYS A 140 10.03 -5.56 -8.57
CA CYS A 140 10.41 -5.74 -9.98
C CYS A 140 11.59 -4.84 -10.41
N HIS A 141 12.09 -3.94 -9.54
CA HIS A 141 13.09 -2.92 -9.87
C HIS A 141 14.44 -3.45 -10.39
N LYS A 142 14.78 -4.72 -10.13
CA LYS A 142 16.00 -5.33 -10.70
C LYS A 142 15.84 -5.78 -12.16
N SER A 143 14.61 -5.94 -12.61
CA SER A 143 14.27 -6.43 -13.95
C SER A 143 13.80 -5.34 -14.92
N LEU A 144 13.60 -4.11 -14.43
CA LEU A 144 13.04 -2.98 -15.17
C LEU A 144 13.86 -1.73 -14.90
N SER A 145 13.97 -0.86 -15.90
CA SER A 145 14.37 0.53 -15.64
C SER A 145 13.31 1.24 -14.80
N LEU A 146 13.67 2.35 -14.14
CA LEU A 146 12.73 3.11 -13.33
C LEU A 146 11.55 3.62 -14.17
N ASP A 147 11.79 4.12 -15.39
CA ASP A 147 10.73 4.59 -16.28
C ASP A 147 9.74 3.46 -16.64
N GLU A 148 10.24 2.27 -16.97
CA GLU A 148 9.39 1.10 -17.25
C GLU A 148 8.62 0.63 -16.03
N LEU A 149 9.25 0.65 -14.85
CA LEU A 149 8.61 0.30 -13.59
C LEU A 149 7.46 1.27 -13.28
N ILE A 150 7.70 2.58 -13.35
CA ILE A 150 6.68 3.59 -13.06
C ILE A 150 5.54 3.53 -14.10
N ALA A 151 5.84 3.30 -15.37
CA ALA A 151 4.81 3.07 -16.38
C ALA A 151 3.91 1.86 -16.05
N ARG A 152 4.50 0.74 -15.60
CA ARG A 152 3.71 -0.43 -15.16
C ARG A 152 2.93 -0.16 -13.88
N VAL A 153 3.48 0.61 -12.96
CA VAL A 153 2.78 1.07 -11.74
C VAL A 153 1.53 1.87 -12.11
N HIS A 154 1.62 2.79 -13.08
CA HIS A 154 0.46 3.55 -13.57
C HIS A 154 -0.59 2.65 -14.22
N GLN A 155 -0.16 1.66 -15.00
CA GLN A 155 -1.06 0.67 -15.59
C GLN A 155 -1.81 -0.16 -14.52
N VAL A 156 -1.10 -0.62 -13.48
CA VAL A 156 -1.71 -1.38 -12.38
C VAL A 156 -2.64 -0.51 -11.54
N SER A 157 -2.28 0.75 -11.27
CA SER A 157 -3.19 1.71 -10.64
C SER A 157 -4.48 1.81 -11.45
N SER A 158 -4.36 1.98 -12.77
CA SER A 158 -5.49 2.21 -13.68
C SER A 158 -6.48 1.06 -13.81
N ILE A 159 -6.13 -0.13 -13.30
CA ILE A 159 -7.05 -1.26 -13.17
C ILE A 159 -8.26 -0.86 -12.32
N THR A 160 -8.08 -0.04 -11.27
CA THR A 160 -9.21 0.49 -10.49
C THR A 160 -9.22 2.00 -10.25
N HIS A 161 -8.05 2.65 -10.24
CA HIS A 161 -7.90 4.10 -10.08
C HIS A 161 -7.02 4.65 -11.20
N ALA A 162 -7.65 5.14 -12.26
CA ALA A 162 -6.99 5.62 -13.48
C ALA A 162 -6.69 7.13 -13.46
N HIS A 163 -7.16 7.85 -12.44
CA HIS A 163 -6.85 9.27 -12.30
C HIS A 163 -5.36 9.49 -12.02
N LEU A 164 -4.80 10.57 -12.58
CA LEU A 164 -3.37 10.86 -12.53
C LEU A 164 -2.83 11.07 -11.11
N ARG A 165 -3.63 11.61 -10.17
CA ARG A 165 -3.20 11.70 -8.75
C ARG A 165 -2.95 10.32 -8.14
N SER A 166 -3.82 9.34 -8.37
CA SER A 166 -3.57 7.96 -7.90
C SER A 166 -2.31 7.36 -8.53
N GLN A 167 -2.07 7.60 -9.82
CA GLN A 167 -0.86 7.15 -10.51
C GLN A 167 0.42 7.82 -9.96
N ILE A 168 0.42 9.14 -9.76
CA ILE A 168 1.52 9.89 -9.16
C ILE A 168 1.82 9.38 -7.76
N ALA A 169 0.79 9.21 -6.92
CA ALA A 169 0.96 8.74 -5.55
C ALA A 169 1.58 7.34 -5.50
N CYS A 170 1.09 6.42 -6.33
CA CYS A 170 1.66 5.09 -6.48
C CYS A 170 3.13 5.13 -6.91
N GLY A 171 3.47 5.96 -7.89
CA GLY A 171 4.86 6.03 -8.36
C GLY A 171 5.81 6.71 -7.37
N ILE A 172 5.35 7.71 -6.60
CA ILE A 172 6.12 8.26 -5.47
C ILE A 172 6.42 7.16 -4.46
N TYR A 173 5.38 6.44 -4.02
CA TYR A 173 5.51 5.37 -3.05
C TYR A 173 6.48 4.27 -3.52
N ILE A 174 6.36 3.85 -4.78
CA ILE A 174 7.22 2.81 -5.36
C ILE A 174 8.67 3.29 -5.50
N SER A 175 8.91 4.53 -5.93
CA SER A 175 10.27 5.05 -6.03
C SER A 175 10.99 5.05 -4.67
N ILE A 176 10.28 5.46 -3.61
CA ILE A 176 10.78 5.43 -2.23
C ILE A 176 11.01 3.98 -1.76
N ALA A 177 10.07 3.08 -2.04
CA ALA A 177 10.21 1.66 -1.72
C ALA A 177 11.44 1.03 -2.40
N VAL A 178 11.72 1.40 -3.65
CA VAL A 178 12.92 0.97 -4.39
C VAL A 178 14.18 1.47 -3.70
N ALA A 179 14.26 2.75 -3.33
CA ALA A 179 15.42 3.27 -2.61
C ALA A 179 15.66 2.54 -1.26
N LEU A 180 14.58 2.20 -0.53
CA LEU A 180 14.67 1.36 0.69
C LEU A 180 15.17 -0.07 0.39
N LEU A 181 14.71 -0.69 -0.70
CA LEU A 181 15.16 -2.01 -1.14
C LEU A 181 16.65 -1.99 -1.53
N GLU A 182 17.15 -0.85 -2.00
CA GLU A 182 18.56 -0.62 -2.33
C GLU A 182 19.41 -0.21 -1.11
N GLY A 183 18.81 -0.14 0.07
CA GLY A 183 19.50 -0.02 1.35
C GLY A 183 19.59 1.40 1.89
N ALA A 184 18.90 2.37 1.31
CA ALA A 184 18.78 3.69 1.89
C ALA A 184 17.99 3.66 3.21
N ASP A 185 18.35 4.54 4.15
CA ASP A 185 17.51 4.85 5.31
C ASP A 185 16.25 5.63 4.88
N PRO A 186 15.20 5.74 5.72
CA PRO A 186 13.93 6.36 5.33
C PRO A 186 14.05 7.79 4.81
N GLN A 187 14.90 8.62 5.43
CA GLN A 187 15.06 10.02 5.03
C GLN A 187 15.76 10.10 3.67
N THR A 188 16.84 9.33 3.49
CA THR A 188 17.54 9.24 2.20
C THR A 188 16.62 8.67 1.12
N ALA A 189 15.88 7.60 1.40
CA ALA A 189 14.98 6.96 0.45
C ALA A 189 13.84 7.88 0.01
N TYR A 190 13.31 8.67 0.94
CA TYR A 190 12.30 9.68 0.64
C TYR A 190 12.84 10.74 -0.34
N LEU A 191 13.98 11.35 -0.03
CA LEU A 191 14.54 12.42 -0.87
C LEU A 191 15.01 11.89 -2.23
N GLN A 192 15.73 10.77 -2.24
CA GLN A 192 16.20 10.13 -3.47
C GLN A 192 15.03 9.68 -4.35
N GLY A 193 14.03 9.02 -3.75
CA GLY A 193 12.87 8.54 -4.47
C GLY A 193 12.10 9.66 -5.16
N LEU A 194 11.99 10.85 -4.54
CA LEU A 194 11.39 12.04 -5.16
C LEU A 194 12.26 12.63 -6.27
N GLN A 195 13.58 12.64 -6.09
CA GLN A 195 14.52 13.12 -7.09
C GLN A 195 14.46 12.27 -8.36
N ASP A 196 14.42 10.94 -8.21
CA ASP A 196 14.51 9.99 -9.33
C ASP A 196 13.30 10.07 -10.27
N ILE A 197 12.12 10.37 -9.75
CA ILE A 197 10.88 10.51 -10.53
C ILE A 197 10.59 11.95 -10.96
N GLN A 198 11.48 12.89 -10.66
CA GLN A 198 11.23 14.31 -10.92
C GLN A 198 10.98 14.57 -12.41
N THR A 199 11.76 13.92 -13.29
CA THR A 199 11.63 14.03 -14.75
C THR A 199 10.33 13.42 -15.26
N ILE A 200 9.96 12.24 -14.75
CA ILE A 200 8.71 11.53 -15.09
C ILE A 200 7.51 12.44 -14.83
N TYR A 201 7.46 13.09 -13.67
CA TYR A 201 6.35 13.98 -13.29
C TYR A 201 6.59 15.45 -13.64
N SER A 202 7.43 15.75 -14.63
CA SER A 202 7.58 17.11 -15.17
C SER A 202 7.06 17.25 -16.60
N VAL A 203 6.44 16.21 -17.16
CA VAL A 203 5.77 16.25 -18.47
C VAL A 203 4.35 16.78 -18.38
N GLN A 204 3.86 17.36 -19.49
CA GLN A 204 2.62 18.13 -19.57
C GLN A 204 1.39 17.45 -18.94
N GLU A 205 1.28 16.13 -19.08
CA GLU A 205 0.16 15.33 -18.53
C GLU A 205 0.03 15.47 -17.01
N PHE A 206 1.13 15.44 -16.25
CA PHE A 206 1.11 15.45 -14.79
C PHE A 206 1.19 16.87 -14.19
N LEU A 207 1.47 17.90 -15.00
CA LEU A 207 1.72 19.25 -14.49
C LEU A 207 0.52 19.88 -13.77
N LEU A 208 -0.70 19.53 -14.18
CA LEU A 208 -1.92 20.05 -13.53
C LEU A 208 -2.15 19.42 -12.16
N GLU A 209 -1.74 18.15 -11.98
CA GLU A 209 -1.99 17.42 -10.74
C GLU A 209 -0.83 17.51 -9.74
N LYS A 210 0.40 17.73 -10.22
CA LYS A 210 1.61 17.84 -9.38
C LYS A 210 1.51 18.85 -8.23
N PRO A 211 0.89 20.04 -8.37
CA PRO A 211 0.75 20.99 -7.26
C PRO A 211 0.03 20.42 -6.02
N HIS A 212 -0.86 19.44 -6.20
CA HIS A 212 -1.54 18.78 -5.08
C HIS A 212 -0.58 17.97 -4.19
N PHE A 213 0.59 17.59 -4.71
CA PHE A 213 1.64 16.87 -3.99
C PHE A 213 2.71 17.81 -3.41
N GLY A 214 2.42 19.12 -3.30
CA GLY A 214 3.40 20.14 -2.90
C GLY A 214 4.08 19.84 -1.55
N ARG A 215 3.36 19.30 -0.56
CA ARG A 215 3.93 18.93 0.74
C ARG A 215 4.88 17.74 0.62
N VAL A 216 4.56 16.75 -0.20
CA VAL A 216 5.43 15.61 -0.48
C VAL A 216 6.68 16.07 -1.26
N PHE A 217 6.51 16.80 -2.35
CA PHE A 217 7.65 17.29 -3.14
C PHE A 217 8.50 18.36 -2.42
N SER A 218 8.06 18.89 -1.30
CA SER A 218 8.87 19.80 -0.48
C SER A 218 10.11 19.13 0.13
N GLY A 219 10.11 17.80 0.26
CA GLY A 219 11.17 17.07 0.99
C GLY A 219 11.10 17.24 2.51
N GLU A 220 10.06 17.88 3.03
CA GLU A 220 9.98 18.34 4.42
C GLU A 220 8.72 17.84 5.15
N ILE A 221 8.03 16.82 4.60
CA ILE A 221 6.77 16.30 5.14
C ILE A 221 6.91 15.93 6.63
N ALA A 222 8.05 15.37 7.05
CA ALA A 222 8.33 14.99 8.44
C ALA A 222 8.23 16.15 9.43
N LYS A 223 8.42 17.41 8.98
CA LYS A 223 8.37 18.61 9.83
C LYS A 223 6.96 19.18 10.00
N ILE A 224 5.98 18.68 9.23
CA ILE A 224 4.61 19.14 9.38
C ILE A 224 4.06 18.68 10.73
N ARG A 225 3.35 19.58 11.41
CA ARG A 225 2.69 19.30 12.67
C ARG A 225 1.63 18.21 12.48
N VAL A 226 1.50 17.33 13.46
CA VAL A 226 0.57 16.19 13.38
C VAL A 226 -0.87 16.65 13.14
N GLU A 227 -1.28 17.79 13.70
CA GLU A 227 -2.63 18.36 13.54
C GLU A 227 -2.97 18.71 12.08
N GLU A 228 -1.97 18.90 11.23
CA GLU A 228 -2.11 19.24 9.81
C GLU A 228 -1.92 18.01 8.90
N ILE A 229 -1.61 16.85 9.45
CA ILE A 229 -1.58 15.59 8.72
C ILE A 229 -3.01 15.08 8.63
N ASN A 230 -3.50 14.81 7.44
CA ASN A 230 -4.79 14.14 7.22
C ASN A 230 -4.54 12.64 7.04
N SER A 231 -5.53 11.83 7.40
CA SER A 231 -5.46 10.37 7.31
C SER A 231 -6.81 9.81 6.87
N GLY A 232 -7.48 10.47 5.92
CA GLY A 232 -8.72 9.97 5.30
C GLY A 232 -8.43 9.16 4.03
N GLY A 233 -9.48 8.66 3.38
CA GLY A 233 -9.38 7.81 2.19
C GLY A 233 -8.98 8.51 0.88
N TYR A 234 -8.55 9.78 0.94
CA TYR A 234 -8.00 10.47 -0.22
C TYR A 234 -6.53 10.06 -0.42
N VAL A 235 -6.17 9.65 -1.64
CA VAL A 235 -4.85 9.06 -1.92
C VAL A 235 -3.65 9.93 -1.50
N ILE A 236 -3.77 11.25 -1.56
CA ILE A 236 -2.69 12.16 -1.14
C ILE A 236 -2.60 12.24 0.39
N ASP A 237 -3.73 12.26 1.09
CA ASP A 237 -3.75 12.25 2.55
C ASP A 237 -3.09 10.97 3.08
N THR A 238 -3.44 9.81 2.52
CA THR A 238 -2.81 8.52 2.85
C THR A 238 -1.31 8.53 2.56
N LEU A 239 -0.87 9.03 1.39
CA LEU A 239 0.56 9.10 1.07
C LEU A 239 1.32 10.01 2.05
N GLU A 240 0.79 11.21 2.30
CA GLU A 240 1.40 12.20 3.20
C GLU A 240 1.53 11.65 4.62
N SER A 241 0.43 11.13 5.18
CA SER A 241 0.43 10.54 6.51
C SER A 241 1.36 9.34 6.60
N SER A 242 1.38 8.48 5.58
CA SER A 242 2.21 7.27 5.61
C SER A 242 3.71 7.59 5.63
N LEU A 243 4.13 8.57 4.81
CA LEU A 243 5.51 9.06 4.79
C LEU A 243 5.85 9.79 6.09
N TRP A 244 4.93 10.62 6.60
CA TRP A 244 5.12 11.30 7.88
C TRP A 244 5.34 10.30 9.02
N CYS A 245 4.55 9.23 9.09
CA CYS A 245 4.67 8.18 10.09
C CYS A 245 6.00 7.43 9.99
N LEU A 246 6.42 7.05 8.77
CA LEU A 246 7.70 6.39 8.54
C LEU A 246 8.89 7.27 8.98
N LEU A 247 8.91 8.53 8.55
CA LEU A 247 10.03 9.45 8.80
C LEU A 247 10.12 9.93 10.25
N ASN A 248 9.01 9.93 10.98
CA ASN A 248 8.98 10.30 12.40
C ASN A 248 9.08 9.09 13.34
N SER A 249 9.48 7.91 12.86
CA SER A 249 9.54 6.70 13.69
C SER A 249 10.89 6.02 13.63
N SER A 250 11.23 5.29 14.69
CA SER A 250 12.53 4.64 14.89
C SER A 250 12.45 3.10 14.91
N SER A 251 11.25 2.55 14.81
CA SER A 251 10.99 1.10 14.73
C SER A 251 9.77 0.83 13.88
N TYR A 252 9.63 -0.42 13.42
CA TYR A 252 8.44 -0.87 12.69
C TYR A 252 7.16 -0.64 13.52
N SER A 253 7.16 -1.08 14.79
CA SER A 253 6.00 -0.95 15.67
C SER A 253 5.62 0.50 15.92
N GLU A 254 6.60 1.40 16.08
CA GLU A 254 6.31 2.82 16.23
C GLU A 254 5.67 3.38 14.96
N ALA A 255 6.20 3.04 13.78
CA ALA A 255 5.68 3.54 12.50
C ALA A 255 4.21 3.14 12.27
N VAL A 256 3.88 1.85 12.40
CA VAL A 256 2.50 1.37 12.15
C VAL A 256 1.53 1.80 13.23
N LEU A 257 1.91 1.80 14.51
CA LEU A 257 1.03 2.31 15.58
C LEU A 257 0.81 3.82 15.45
N LYS A 258 1.81 4.57 14.98
CA LYS A 258 1.66 6.00 14.68
C LYS A 258 0.65 6.22 13.57
N ALA A 259 0.71 5.43 12.51
CA ALA A 259 -0.25 5.46 11.41
C ALA A 259 -1.68 5.15 11.87
N VAL A 260 -1.89 4.01 12.56
CA VAL A 260 -3.21 3.63 13.09
C VAL A 260 -3.79 4.69 14.02
N ASN A 261 -2.96 5.28 14.89
CA ASN A 261 -3.42 6.26 15.87
C ASN A 261 -3.62 7.68 15.30
N LEU A 262 -3.36 7.92 14.01
CA LEU A 262 -3.82 9.15 13.35
C LEU A 262 -5.35 9.19 13.23
N GLY A 263 -6.03 8.04 13.28
CA GLY A 263 -7.47 7.92 13.05
C GLY A 263 -7.83 8.07 11.56
N GLY A 264 -9.12 8.07 11.24
CA GLY A 264 -9.62 8.15 9.87
C GLY A 264 -9.59 6.79 9.18
N ASP A 265 -8.96 6.72 8.01
CA ASP A 265 -8.72 5.52 7.23
C ASP A 265 -7.45 4.82 7.74
N THR A 266 -7.63 4.11 8.86
CA THR A 266 -6.52 3.68 9.72
C THR A 266 -5.80 2.45 9.20
N ASP A 267 -6.51 1.50 8.63
CA ASP A 267 -5.96 0.29 8.01
C ASP A 267 -5.12 0.67 6.79
N THR A 268 -5.65 1.49 5.88
CA THR A 268 -4.89 1.85 4.68
C THR A 268 -3.63 2.64 4.99
N THR A 269 -3.74 3.65 5.86
CA THR A 269 -2.57 4.44 6.26
C THR A 269 -1.51 3.55 6.92
N ALA A 270 -1.93 2.61 7.76
CA ALA A 270 -1.02 1.68 8.43
C ALA A 270 -0.44 0.62 7.48
N ALA A 271 -1.19 0.14 6.49
CA ALA A 271 -0.74 -0.79 5.47
C ALA A 271 0.36 -0.16 4.61
N VAL A 272 0.13 1.06 4.11
CA VAL A 272 1.08 1.81 3.28
C VAL A 272 2.36 2.14 4.07
N THR A 273 2.24 2.63 5.31
CA THR A 273 3.39 2.80 6.22
C THR A 273 4.10 1.47 6.49
N GLY A 274 3.33 0.42 6.79
CA GLY A 274 3.82 -0.91 7.15
C GLY A 274 4.61 -1.58 6.04
N GLY A 275 4.24 -1.35 4.77
CA GLY A 275 4.99 -1.83 3.62
C GLY A 275 6.42 -1.27 3.57
N LEU A 276 6.57 0.06 3.67
CA LEU A 276 7.89 0.72 3.67
C LEU A 276 8.68 0.40 4.94
N ALA A 277 8.03 0.49 6.10
CA ALA A 277 8.63 0.18 7.38
C ALA A 277 9.10 -1.28 7.42
N GLY A 278 8.30 -2.20 6.87
CA GLY A 278 8.64 -3.61 6.73
C GLY A 278 9.90 -3.81 5.89
N ILE A 279 9.99 -3.18 4.71
CA ILE A 279 11.22 -3.22 3.89
C ILE A 279 12.43 -2.74 4.69
N TYR A 280 12.32 -1.62 5.39
CA TYR A 280 13.45 -1.00 6.08
C TYR A 280 13.87 -1.77 7.33
N TYR A 281 12.95 -1.98 8.28
CA TYR A 281 13.24 -2.58 9.58
C TYR A 281 13.37 -4.10 9.53
N GLY A 282 12.80 -4.78 8.53
CA GLY A 282 12.84 -6.24 8.42
C GLY A 282 11.78 -6.95 9.28
N VAL A 283 11.31 -8.10 8.81
CA VAL A 283 10.28 -8.92 9.45
C VAL A 283 10.68 -9.39 10.86
N GLU A 284 11.98 -9.55 11.10
CA GLU A 284 12.56 -9.96 12.39
C GLU A 284 12.39 -8.90 13.48
N ASN A 285 12.18 -7.63 13.11
CA ASN A 285 11.95 -6.52 14.03
C ASN A 285 10.46 -6.21 14.23
N ILE A 286 9.57 -7.02 13.65
CA ILE A 286 8.14 -6.95 13.90
C ILE A 286 7.79 -7.69 15.20
N PRO A 287 6.96 -7.12 16.09
CA PRO A 287 6.54 -7.80 17.32
C PRO A 287 5.97 -9.21 17.07
N GLN A 288 6.60 -10.24 17.64
CA GLN A 288 6.22 -11.64 17.44
C GLN A 288 4.75 -11.93 17.82
N GLN A 289 4.22 -11.21 18.80
CA GLN A 289 2.82 -11.31 19.21
C GLN A 289 1.85 -10.92 18.09
N TRP A 290 2.18 -9.94 17.25
CA TRP A 290 1.35 -9.53 16.12
C TRP A 290 1.48 -10.55 14.98
N LEU A 291 2.71 -10.93 14.65
CA LEU A 291 2.99 -11.98 13.66
C LEU A 291 2.20 -13.25 13.97
N ASN A 292 2.12 -13.67 15.23
CA ASN A 292 1.44 -14.90 15.62
C ASN A 292 -0.09 -14.86 15.46
N GLN A 293 -0.70 -13.69 15.34
CA GLN A 293 -2.15 -13.54 15.21
C GLN A 293 -2.61 -13.41 13.75
N ILE A 294 -1.70 -13.11 12.82
CA ILE A 294 -2.06 -12.87 11.42
C ILE A 294 -2.76 -14.08 10.79
N ALA A 295 -3.96 -13.83 10.28
CA ALA A 295 -4.71 -14.80 9.51
C ALA A 295 -3.91 -15.23 8.28
N ARG A 296 -3.90 -16.53 7.99
CA ARG A 296 -3.19 -17.13 6.84
C ARG A 296 -1.68 -16.81 6.76
N LYS A 297 -1.03 -16.53 7.90
CA LYS A 297 0.41 -16.24 7.97
C LYS A 297 1.30 -17.15 7.13
N GLN A 298 1.07 -18.46 7.17
CA GLN A 298 1.90 -19.41 6.41
C GLN A 298 1.73 -19.26 4.89
N ASP A 299 0.53 -18.94 4.42
CA ASP A 299 0.27 -18.70 3.00
C ASP A 299 0.99 -17.44 2.52
N ILE A 300 1.00 -16.40 3.35
CA ILE A 300 1.72 -15.14 3.08
C ILE A 300 3.23 -15.40 2.98
N ILE A 301 3.79 -16.21 3.90
CA ILE A 301 5.19 -16.63 3.84
C ILE A 301 5.48 -17.38 2.54
N ASN A 302 4.65 -18.36 2.19
CA ASN A 302 4.83 -19.16 0.97
C ASN A 302 4.71 -18.30 -0.30
N LEU A 303 3.80 -17.32 -0.32
CA LEU A 303 3.68 -16.34 -1.40
C LEU A 303 4.95 -15.50 -1.51
N ALA A 304 5.44 -14.94 -0.40
CA ALA A 304 6.66 -14.12 -0.40
C ALA A 304 7.88 -14.88 -0.94
N GLU A 305 8.02 -16.16 -0.60
CA GLU A 305 9.10 -17.02 -1.11
C GLU A 305 8.99 -17.32 -2.61
N ARG A 306 7.78 -17.58 -3.12
CA ARG A 306 7.55 -17.76 -4.57
C ARG A 306 7.78 -16.44 -5.31
N PHE A 307 7.27 -15.35 -4.77
CA PHE A 307 7.37 -14.04 -5.38
C PHE A 307 8.82 -13.55 -5.44
N ALA A 308 9.58 -13.72 -4.36
CA ALA A 308 11.01 -13.41 -4.36
C ALA A 308 11.82 -14.20 -5.38
N ARG A 309 11.45 -15.47 -5.63
CA ARG A 309 12.07 -16.27 -6.69
C ARG A 309 11.75 -15.69 -8.06
N ALA A 310 10.52 -15.25 -8.31
CA ALA A 310 10.12 -14.74 -9.62
C ALA A 310 10.75 -13.38 -9.98
N VAL A 311 10.94 -12.48 -9.02
CA VAL A 311 11.41 -11.10 -9.28
C VAL A 311 12.91 -10.88 -9.11
N TYR A 312 13.61 -11.85 -8.53
CA TYR A 312 15.07 -11.78 -8.30
C TYR A 312 15.86 -12.96 -8.87
N SER A 313 15.23 -13.85 -9.63
CA SER A 313 15.91 -14.89 -10.43
C SER A 313 16.56 -14.31 -11.67
#